data_AF-A0A0G1Z1L1-F1
#
_entry.id   AF-A0A0G1Z1L1-F1
#
_cell.length_a   1.000
_cell.length_b   1.000
_cell.length_c   1.000
_cell.angle_alpha   90.00
_cell.angle_beta   90.00
_cell.angle_gamma   90.00
#
_symmetry.space_group_name_H-M   'P 1'
#
loop_
_entity.id
_entity.type
_entity.pdbx_description
1 polymer ?
#
loop_
_entity_poly.entity_id
_entity_poly.type
_entity_poly.pdbx_seq_one_letter_code
_entity_poly.pdbx_strand_id
1 'polypeptide(L)'
;MTEKRLALECKAMHERWGKEPKLRRRSNGEFFWKMTLKTEGNDFPIEIGYPISYPAAPPYLIAKFIIQPGTGHVIHGNPCWINPGTTRAKNQWMPAYDTAALVVGVAYRWVQCYSVWLAIKKWPMEEAI
;
A
#
# COMPACT_ATOMS: atom_id res chain seq x y z
N MET A 1 -14.19 10.45 5.80
CA MET A 1 -12.96 10.67 6.60
C MET A 1 -13.05 11.98 7.36
N THR A 2 -12.75 12.00 8.66
CA THR A 2 -12.74 13.23 9.47
C THR A 2 -11.46 14.02 9.25
N GLU A 3 -11.50 15.34 9.48
CA GLU A 3 -10.33 16.22 9.40
C GLU A 3 -9.20 15.77 10.36
N LYS A 4 -9.56 15.42 11.60
CA LYS A 4 -8.62 14.88 12.59
C LYS A 4 -7.89 13.64 12.09
N ARG A 5 -8.61 12.71 11.45
CA ARG A 5 -8.00 11.50 10.89
C ARG A 5 -7.08 11.84 9.72
N LEU A 6 -7.50 12.75 8.84
CA LEU A 6 -6.68 13.17 7.70
C LEU A 6 -5.38 13.85 8.15
N ALA A 7 -5.43 14.66 9.21
CA ALA A 7 -4.24 15.28 9.80
C ALA A 7 -3.25 14.22 10.35
N LEU A 8 -3.76 13.18 11.03
CA LEU A 8 -2.96 12.05 11.49
C LEU A 8 -2.30 11.31 10.32
N GLU A 9 -3.06 11.03 9.25
CA GLU A 9 -2.53 10.40 8.02
C GLU A 9 -1.40 11.22 7.41
N CYS A 10 -1.59 12.53 7.27
CA CYS A 10 -0.57 13.42 6.71
C CYS A 10 0.68 13.45 7.57
N LYS A 11 0.52 13.51 8.91
CA LYS A 11 1.64 13.48 9.84
C LYS A 11 2.43 12.17 9.71
N ALA A 12 1.76 11.03 9.80
CA ALA A 12 2.42 9.72 9.72
C ALA A 12 3.12 9.49 8.37
N MET A 13 2.50 9.90 7.27
CA MET A 13 3.08 9.81 5.94
C MET A 13 4.33 10.69 5.80
N HIS A 14 4.28 11.93 6.25
CA HIS A 14 5.43 12.83 6.16
C HIS A 14 6.58 12.45 7.10
N GLU A 15 6.28 11.97 8.31
CA GLU A 15 7.30 11.52 9.25
C GLU A 15 8.05 10.28 8.73
N ARG A 16 7.34 9.34 8.09
CA ARG A 16 7.93 8.07 7.65
C ARG A 16 8.52 8.11 6.25
N TRP A 17 7.90 8.87 5.33
CA TRP A 17 8.22 8.84 3.90
C TRP A 17 8.56 10.22 3.33
N GLY A 18 8.71 11.23 4.20
CA GLY A 18 9.08 12.58 3.81
C GLY A 18 8.01 13.28 2.97
N LYS A 19 8.42 14.21 2.12
CA LYS A 19 7.52 15.03 1.29
C LYS A 19 7.21 14.42 -0.07
N GLU A 20 7.76 13.25 -0.38
CA GLU A 20 7.57 12.61 -1.70
C GLU A 20 6.11 12.20 -1.93
N PRO A 21 5.43 11.50 -0.99
CA PRO A 21 4.03 11.18 -1.16
C PRO A 21 3.18 12.44 -1.27
N LYS A 22 2.35 12.51 -2.31
CA LYS A 22 1.43 13.63 -2.52
C LYS A 22 0.01 13.21 -2.26
N LEU A 23 -0.63 13.82 -1.26
CA LEU A 23 -2.06 13.68 -1.04
C LEU A 23 -2.81 14.43 -2.15
N ARG A 24 -3.78 13.78 -2.76
CA ARG A 24 -4.64 14.30 -3.82
C ARG A 24 -6.09 13.94 -3.54
N ARG A 25 -6.99 14.59 -4.27
CA ARG A 25 -8.42 14.34 -4.21
C ARG A 25 -8.93 14.02 -5.62
N ARG A 26 -9.68 12.93 -5.78
CA ARG A 26 -10.35 12.56 -7.03
C ARG A 26 -11.59 13.43 -7.23
N SER A 27 -12.15 13.41 -8.45
CA SER A 27 -13.39 14.12 -8.80
C SER A 27 -14.59 13.66 -7.98
N ASN A 28 -14.65 12.39 -7.59
CA ASN A 28 -15.66 11.82 -6.69
C ASN A 28 -15.48 12.24 -5.21
N GLY A 29 -14.51 13.09 -4.92
CA GLY A 29 -14.23 13.60 -3.58
C GLY A 29 -13.34 12.71 -2.71
N GLU A 30 -12.93 11.54 -3.21
CA GLU A 30 -12.07 10.58 -2.51
C GLU A 30 -10.63 11.08 -2.38
N PHE A 31 -10.03 10.91 -1.21
CA PHE A 31 -8.60 11.20 -1.00
C PHE A 31 -7.74 9.99 -1.39
N PHE A 32 -6.55 10.26 -1.93
CA PHE A 32 -5.55 9.24 -2.19
C PHE A 32 -4.14 9.82 -2.14
N TRP A 33 -3.17 8.98 -1.75
CA TRP A 33 -1.76 9.28 -1.90
C TRP A 33 -1.26 8.81 -3.25
N LYS A 34 -0.40 9.62 -3.89
CA LYS A 34 0.36 9.25 -5.08
C LYS A 34 1.85 9.32 -4.76
N MET A 35 2.59 8.26 -5.10
CA MET A 35 4.05 8.20 -4.94
C MET A 35 4.68 7.16 -5.86
N THR A 36 6.01 7.13 -5.92
CA THR A 36 6.78 6.11 -6.64
C THR A 36 7.69 5.39 -5.65
N LEU A 37 7.61 4.06 -5.58
CA LEU A 37 8.57 3.28 -4.82
C LEU A 37 9.77 3.01 -5.72
N LYS A 38 10.98 3.22 -5.20
CA LYS A 38 12.23 3.00 -5.93
C LYS A 38 13.00 1.86 -5.29
N THR A 39 13.26 0.79 -6.04
CA THR A 39 14.09 -0.34 -5.57
C THR A 39 14.89 -0.90 -6.72
N GLU A 40 16.17 -1.22 -6.49
CA GLU A 40 17.08 -1.79 -7.50
C GLU A 40 17.10 -1.01 -8.84
N GLY A 41 17.03 0.32 -8.78
CA GLY A 41 16.99 1.20 -9.96
C GLY A 41 15.67 1.21 -10.74
N ASN A 42 14.63 0.52 -10.26
CA ASN A 42 13.31 0.46 -10.88
C ASN A 42 12.30 1.35 -10.16
N ASP A 43 11.39 1.93 -10.93
CA ASP A 43 10.31 2.80 -10.46
C ASP A 43 8.97 2.06 -10.46
N PHE A 44 8.32 2.01 -9.30
CA PHE A 44 7.02 1.39 -9.09
C PHE A 44 6.00 2.45 -8.64
N PRO A 45 5.34 3.15 -9.56
CA PRO A 45 4.33 4.13 -9.22
C PRO A 45 3.11 3.46 -8.57
N ILE A 46 2.64 4.01 -7.46
CA ILE A 46 1.49 3.50 -6.70
C ILE A 46 0.51 4.61 -6.32
N GLU A 47 -0.72 4.20 -6.04
CA GLU A 47 -1.71 5.02 -5.33
C GLU A 47 -2.23 4.28 -4.10
N ILE A 48 -2.48 5.01 -3.01
CA ILE A 48 -3.15 4.48 -1.82
C ILE A 48 -4.42 5.28 -1.61
N GLY A 49 -5.58 4.69 -1.85
CA GLY A 49 -6.87 5.35 -1.74
C GLY A 49 -7.63 4.95 -0.48
N TYR A 50 -8.55 5.83 -0.06
CA TYR A 50 -9.33 5.63 1.16
C TYR A 50 -10.79 5.30 0.83
N PRO A 51 -11.30 4.12 1.23
CA PRO A 51 -12.71 3.81 1.02
C PRO A 51 -13.61 4.75 1.84
N ILE A 52 -14.89 4.80 1.46
CA ILE A 52 -15.90 5.62 2.18
C ILE A 52 -16.00 5.21 3.67
N SER A 53 -15.83 3.92 3.96
CA SER A 53 -15.86 3.35 5.32
C SER A 53 -14.58 3.59 6.13
N TYR A 54 -13.61 4.32 5.61
CA TYR A 54 -12.37 4.61 6.31
C TYR A 54 -12.57 5.51 7.55
N PRO A 55 -11.99 5.19 8.72
CA PRO A 55 -10.93 4.20 8.95
C PRO A 55 -11.40 2.80 9.39
N ALA A 56 -12.70 2.50 9.43
CA ALA A 56 -13.18 1.19 9.84
C ALA A 56 -12.72 0.08 8.87
N ALA A 57 -12.74 0.37 7.58
CA ALA A 57 -12.05 -0.42 6.56
C ALA A 57 -10.68 0.19 6.26
N PRO A 58 -9.70 -0.63 5.84
CA PRO A 58 -8.39 -0.11 5.55
C PRO A 58 -8.30 0.59 4.18
N PRO A 59 -7.22 1.34 3.90
CA PRO A 59 -6.94 1.86 2.57
C PRO A 59 -6.75 0.73 1.56
N TYR A 60 -6.96 1.02 0.28
CA TYR A 60 -6.62 0.09 -0.80
C TYR A 60 -5.36 0.58 -1.54
N LEU A 61 -4.55 -0.36 -2.01
CA LEU A 61 -3.32 -0.12 -2.76
C LEU A 61 -3.56 -0.39 -4.24
N ILE A 62 -3.18 0.56 -5.10
CA ILE A 62 -3.27 0.43 -6.55
C ILE A 62 -1.87 0.52 -7.15
N ALA A 63 -1.45 -0.50 -7.89
CA ALA A 63 -0.27 -0.43 -8.73
C ALA A 63 -0.58 0.38 -10.00
N LYS A 64 0.31 1.31 -10.37
CA LYS A 64 0.24 2.07 -11.63
C LYS A 64 1.26 1.59 -12.66
N PHE A 65 1.69 0.35 -12.51
CA PHE A 65 2.57 -0.37 -13.42
C PHE A 65 1.95 -1.75 -13.72
N ILE A 66 2.44 -2.41 -14.76
CA ILE A 66 1.97 -3.72 -15.17
C ILE A 66 2.55 -4.78 -14.23
N ILE A 67 1.68 -5.45 -13.47
CA ILE A 67 2.04 -6.65 -12.70
C ILE A 67 1.95 -7.86 -13.64
N GLN A 68 3.05 -8.59 -13.77
CA GLN A 68 3.14 -9.74 -14.66
C GLN A 68 2.30 -10.92 -14.14
N PRO A 69 1.63 -11.69 -15.02
CA PRO A 69 0.89 -12.89 -14.62
C PRO A 69 1.77 -13.90 -13.86
N GLY A 70 1.18 -14.60 -12.89
CA GLY A 70 1.90 -15.56 -12.04
C GLY A 70 2.69 -14.94 -10.88
N THR A 71 2.62 -13.61 -10.70
CA THR A 71 3.16 -12.94 -9.52
C THR A 71 2.37 -13.31 -8.25
N GLY A 72 3.08 -13.52 -7.14
CA GLY A 72 2.47 -13.85 -5.85
C GLY A 72 1.83 -12.65 -5.15
N HIS A 73 0.93 -12.93 -4.19
CA HIS A 73 0.28 -11.91 -3.34
C HIS A 73 -0.37 -10.78 -4.14
N VAL A 74 -1.17 -11.14 -5.15
CA VAL A 74 -1.96 -10.21 -5.96
C VAL A 74 -3.44 -10.43 -5.69
N ILE A 75 -4.16 -9.36 -5.40
CA ILE A 75 -5.62 -9.36 -5.25
C ILE A 75 -6.19 -8.34 -6.23
N HIS A 76 -7.11 -8.77 -7.10
CA HIS A 76 -7.75 -7.92 -8.11
C HIS A 76 -6.73 -7.10 -8.95
N GLY A 77 -5.63 -7.73 -9.34
CA GLY A 77 -4.58 -7.09 -10.16
C GLY A 77 -3.69 -6.09 -9.43
N ASN A 78 -3.79 -5.99 -8.09
CA ASN A 78 -2.98 -5.08 -7.28
C ASN A 78 -2.22 -5.84 -6.19
N PRO A 79 -1.12 -5.27 -5.66
CA PRO A 79 -0.40 -5.88 -4.55
C PRO A 79 -1.32 -6.05 -3.35
N CYS A 80 -1.42 -7.29 -2.87
CA CYS A 80 -2.06 -7.58 -1.60
C CYS A 80 -1.18 -7.00 -0.49
N TRP A 81 -1.74 -6.14 0.34
CA TRP A 81 -1.02 -5.58 1.49
C TRP A 81 -1.63 -5.98 2.84
N ILE A 82 -2.82 -6.60 2.82
CA ILE A 82 -3.49 -7.13 4.00
C ILE A 82 -4.11 -8.48 3.67
N ASN A 83 -3.91 -9.46 4.56
CA ASN A 83 -4.58 -10.76 4.44
C ASN A 83 -5.91 -10.71 5.22
N PRO A 84 -7.08 -10.66 4.56
CA PRO A 84 -8.36 -10.56 5.24
C PRO A 84 -8.71 -11.79 6.11
N GLY A 85 -8.06 -12.93 5.89
CA GLY A 85 -8.27 -14.16 6.67
C GLY A 85 -7.29 -14.36 7.82
N THR A 86 -6.40 -13.39 8.09
CA THR A 86 -5.39 -13.58 9.14
C THR A 86 -5.97 -13.41 10.53
N THR A 87 -5.69 -14.40 11.40
CA THR A 87 -5.98 -14.33 12.84
C THR A 87 -4.82 -13.71 13.63
N ARG A 88 -3.68 -13.45 12.99
CA ARG A 88 -2.53 -12.82 13.63
C ARG A 88 -2.81 -11.33 13.80
N ALA A 89 -2.98 -10.88 15.04
CA ALA A 89 -3.29 -9.49 15.36
C ALA A 89 -2.33 -8.47 14.70
N LYS A 90 -1.05 -8.82 14.54
CA LYS A 90 -0.04 -7.97 13.88
C LYS A 90 -0.25 -7.77 12.36
N ASN A 91 -1.07 -8.59 11.72
CA ASN A 91 -1.35 -8.55 10.28
C ASN A 91 -2.78 -8.04 9.99
N GLN A 92 -3.50 -7.61 11.02
CA GLN A 92 -4.84 -7.04 10.91
C GLN A 92 -4.76 -5.52 10.83
N TRP A 93 -5.70 -4.92 10.11
CA TRP A 93 -5.89 -3.48 10.13
C TRP A 93 -6.48 -3.05 11.47
N MET A 94 -5.84 -2.07 12.10
CA MET A 94 -6.26 -1.50 13.37
C MET A 94 -6.69 -0.04 13.16
N PRO A 95 -8.01 0.23 13.02
CA PRO A 95 -8.54 1.57 12.74
C PRO A 95 -8.07 2.66 13.70
N ALA A 96 -7.73 2.29 14.94
CA ALA A 96 -7.32 3.22 15.98
C ALA A 96 -5.96 3.89 15.71
N TYR A 97 -5.01 3.21 15.05
CA TYR A 97 -3.63 3.70 14.94
C TYR A 97 -2.91 3.35 13.63
N ASP A 98 -3.37 2.38 12.84
CA ASP A 98 -2.74 2.12 11.55
C ASP A 98 -3.04 3.25 10.56
N THR A 99 -2.13 3.51 9.63
CA THR A 99 -2.22 4.60 8.66
C THR A 99 -1.80 4.14 7.27
N ALA A 100 -2.03 4.96 6.23
CA ALA A 100 -1.49 4.70 4.89
C ALA A 100 0.04 4.55 4.88
N ALA A 101 0.75 5.11 5.86
CA ALA A 101 2.19 4.94 5.98
C ALA A 101 2.62 3.48 6.20
N LEU A 102 1.78 2.67 6.87
CA LEU A 102 1.98 1.23 6.99
C LEU A 102 1.83 0.55 5.61
N VAL A 103 0.80 0.92 4.85
CA VAL A 103 0.52 0.38 3.51
C VAL A 103 1.71 0.61 2.57
N VAL A 104 2.33 1.80 2.60
CA VAL A 104 3.57 2.08 1.83
C VAL A 104 4.69 1.11 2.22
N GLY A 105 4.87 0.82 3.51
CA GLY A 105 5.89 -0.11 3.98
C GLY A 105 5.67 -1.53 3.47
N VAL A 106 4.42 -2.00 3.48
CA VAL A 106 4.06 -3.31 2.91
C VAL A 106 4.26 -3.32 1.40
N ALA A 107 3.84 -2.26 0.70
CA ALA A 107 4.04 -2.10 -0.74
C ALA A 107 5.53 -2.16 -1.11
N TYR A 108 6.40 -1.55 -0.30
CA TYR A 108 7.85 -1.60 -0.48
C TYR A 108 8.39 -3.03 -0.41
N ARG A 109 7.98 -3.80 0.61
CA ARG A 109 8.35 -5.23 0.72
C ARG A 109 7.84 -6.04 -0.46
N TRP A 110 6.61 -5.76 -0.92
CA TRP A 110 6.03 -6.44 -2.07
C TRP A 110 6.82 -6.16 -3.34
N VAL A 111 7.20 -4.90 -3.64
CA VAL A 111 7.98 -4.59 -4.86
C VAL A 111 9.40 -5.15 -4.82
N GLN A 112 10.00 -5.30 -3.64
CA GLN A 112 11.25 -6.02 -3.47
C GLN A 112 11.09 -7.52 -3.81
N CYS A 113 10.04 -8.16 -3.29
CA CYS A 113 9.72 -9.55 -3.64
C CYS A 113 9.43 -9.70 -5.13
N TYR A 114 8.73 -8.73 -5.72
CA TYR A 114 8.43 -8.68 -7.14
C TYR A 114 9.69 -8.56 -7.99
N SER A 115 10.67 -7.75 -7.58
CA SER A 115 11.96 -7.63 -8.26
C SER A 115 12.71 -8.96 -8.29
N VAL A 116 12.71 -9.70 -7.17
CA VAL A 116 13.26 -11.07 -7.12
C VAL A 116 12.48 -12.01 -8.04
N TRP A 117 11.14 -11.99 -7.97
CA TRP A 117 10.31 -12.82 -8.84
C TRP A 117 10.55 -12.50 -10.33
N LEU A 118 10.74 -11.25 -10.71
CA LEU A 118 11.04 -10.87 -12.08
C LEU A 118 12.32 -11.54 -12.58
N ALA A 119 13.33 -11.66 -11.71
CA ALA A 119 14.62 -12.28 -12.02
C ALA A 119 14.58 -13.81 -12.07
N ILE A 120 13.98 -14.47 -11.08
CA ILE A 120 14.07 -15.94 -10.92
C ILE A 120 12.74 -16.69 -11.12
N LYS A 121 11.64 -15.98 -11.37
CA LYS A 121 10.26 -16.52 -11.53
C LYS A 121 9.76 -17.35 -10.36
N LYS A 122 10.41 -17.23 -9.20
CA LYS A 122 10.02 -17.83 -7.93
C LYS A 122 9.73 -16.72 -6.93
N TRP A 123 8.54 -16.76 -6.34
CA TRP A 123 8.17 -15.77 -5.32
C TRP A 123 8.95 -16.08 -4.03
N PRO A 124 9.68 -15.10 -3.45
CA PRO A 124 10.65 -15.39 -2.41
C PRO A 124 10.04 -15.66 -1.02
N MET A 125 8.79 -15.26 -0.80
CA MET A 125 8.16 -15.29 0.53
C MET A 125 6.72 -15.85 0.44
N GLU A 126 6.49 -17.06 0.95
CA GLU A 126 5.14 -17.64 0.97
C GLU A 126 4.15 -16.77 1.78
N GLU A 127 4.61 -16.16 2.89
CA GLU A 127 3.84 -15.24 3.73
C GLU A 127 4.29 -13.78 3.57
N ALA A 128 4.38 -13.24 2.35
CA ALA A 128 4.93 -11.90 2.09
C ALA A 128 4.03 -10.72 2.54
N ILE A 129 3.36 -10.78 3.71
CA ILE A 129 2.58 -9.68 4.29
C ILE A 129 2.69 -9.67 5.82
#